data_AF-A0A8J7RN60-F1
#
_entry.id   AF-A0A8J7RN60-F1
#
_cell.length_a   1.000
_cell.length_b   1.000
_cell.length_c   1.000
_cell.angle_alpha   90.00
_cell.angle_beta   90.00
_cell.angle_gamma   90.00
#
_symmetry.space_group_name_H-M   'P 1'
#
loop_
_entity.id
_entity.type
_entity.pdbx_description
1 polymer ?
#
loop_
_entity_poly.entity_id
_entity_poly.type
_entity_poly.pdbx_seq_one_letter_code
_entity_poly.pdbx_strand_id
1 'polypeptide(L)'
;MESLVLSDRFSDFYHAFHQDDQTAYVTLGVPFENIDPLAVLELNGDSDGTRFYWERPEYEMALAAGNKVAVLRNSGSGRFRNISRQSDSLLQTVRYFSEINHSMAGAHLAGGFSFFDQSMSGSWSSLGNASFFLPEWLLVRDGQFSMINITRPWNKKDSLEEIQNWFLDWINQFVSRLSNNIERSRILRYSVTPGGDIMPVESEAERIRWIHNVTKARQHISEGHYRKIVIARDLKLRTKNKVSSTKLVHFLRKEYPSCYTFMYQLNGDATFLGSTPEKLLSLHSQYIKTEALAGSIPRGNTATQDAILEKKLQESSKNREEHAYVLDAIKDKLSMLSDSLEYAPEPVIKKYANVQHLCTPVAASLRNNMNPVDIIEQLHPTPAVGGYPELDAMQKIQELEQIERGWYAGPVGWFNSNRRAEFSVAIRSGLIRRNHVQFFSGCGIVEDSNPEAEWEETRIKFIPMQKALEYALE
;
A
#
# COMPACT_ATOMS: atom_id res chain seq x y z
N MET A 1 -15.41 22.07 16.06
CA MET A 1 -13.93 22.03 16.10
C MET A 1 -13.38 23.04 17.08
N GLU A 2 -13.73 24.32 16.98
CA GLU A 2 -13.27 25.36 17.92
C GLU A 2 -13.64 25.06 19.39
N SER A 3 -14.89 24.67 19.64
CA SER A 3 -15.38 24.31 20.98
C SER A 3 -14.59 23.17 21.64
N LEU A 4 -14.02 22.27 20.85
CA LEU A 4 -13.20 21.17 21.34
C LEU A 4 -11.82 21.68 21.80
N VAL A 5 -11.19 22.54 21.00
CA VAL A 5 -9.87 23.11 21.30
C VAL A 5 -9.92 24.04 22.51
N LEU A 6 -11.01 24.78 22.67
CA LEU A 6 -11.22 25.72 23.78
C LEU A 6 -11.90 25.07 25.00
N SER A 7 -12.07 23.75 25.02
CA SER A 7 -12.74 23.05 26.13
C SER A 7 -11.84 22.90 27.36
N ASP A 8 -12.46 22.85 28.54
CA ASP A 8 -11.76 22.53 29.80
C ASP A 8 -11.03 21.19 29.72
N ARG A 9 -11.59 20.21 28.99
CA ARG A 9 -10.96 18.90 28.76
C ARG A 9 -9.67 19.00 27.97
N PHE A 10 -9.61 19.91 26.99
CA PHE A 10 -8.37 20.16 26.27
C PHE A 10 -7.34 20.84 27.18
N SER A 11 -7.77 21.75 28.05
CA SER A 11 -6.90 22.36 29.07
C SER A 11 -6.36 21.33 30.06
N ASP A 12 -7.19 20.40 30.53
CA ASP A 12 -6.76 19.29 31.38
C ASP A 12 -5.75 18.38 30.67
N PHE A 13 -6.02 18.05 29.40
CA PHE A 13 -5.10 17.30 28.55
C PHE A 13 -3.76 18.03 28.41
N TYR A 14 -3.79 19.35 28.17
CA TYR A 14 -2.59 20.19 28.13
C TYR A 14 -1.80 20.09 29.42
N HIS A 15 -2.42 20.32 30.57
CA HIS A 15 -1.71 20.27 31.84
C HIS A 15 -1.11 18.89 32.13
N ALA A 16 -1.78 17.82 31.72
CA ALA A 16 -1.26 16.46 31.84
C ALA A 16 -0.02 16.23 30.96
N PHE A 17 -0.08 16.51 29.65
CA PHE A 17 1.08 16.25 28.80
C PHE A 17 2.20 17.28 28.96
N HIS A 18 1.87 18.50 29.39
CA HIS A 18 2.86 19.55 29.64
C HIS A 18 3.81 19.14 30.76
N GLN A 19 3.37 18.33 31.74
CA GLN A 19 4.23 17.80 32.80
C GLN A 19 5.09 16.61 32.34
N ASP A 20 4.82 16.05 31.16
CA ASP A 20 5.48 14.86 30.65
C ASP A 20 6.70 15.21 29.78
N ASP A 21 7.89 14.93 30.31
CA ASP A 21 9.17 15.24 29.66
C ASP A 21 9.49 14.35 28.44
N GLN A 22 8.69 13.31 28.19
CA GLN A 22 8.82 12.47 26.99
C GLN A 22 7.98 12.96 25.82
N THR A 23 7.13 13.98 26.01
CA THR A 23 6.27 14.50 24.95
C THR A 23 7.12 15.21 23.88
N ALA A 24 7.00 14.78 22.63
CA ALA A 24 7.62 15.42 21.48
C ALA A 24 6.60 15.93 20.45
N TYR A 25 5.40 15.34 20.43
CA TYR A 25 4.35 15.69 19.49
C TYR A 25 2.98 15.69 20.17
N VAL A 26 2.09 16.55 19.69
CA VAL A 26 0.68 16.56 20.08
C VAL A 26 -0.18 16.32 18.86
N THR A 27 -1.10 15.36 18.94
CA THR A 27 -2.10 15.06 17.92
C THR A 27 -3.50 15.37 18.44
N LEU A 28 -4.22 16.19 17.71
CA LEU A 28 -5.63 16.49 17.94
C LEU A 28 -6.48 15.74 16.90
N GLY A 29 -7.38 14.87 17.36
CA GLY A 29 -8.38 14.22 16.52
C GLY A 29 -9.73 14.90 16.62
N VAL A 30 -10.26 15.38 15.49
CA VAL A 30 -11.56 16.07 15.46
C VAL A 30 -12.51 15.42 14.44
N PRO A 31 -13.83 15.38 14.71
CA PRO A 31 -14.80 15.03 13.67
C PRO A 31 -14.64 15.95 12.47
N PHE A 32 -14.74 15.39 11.27
CA PHE A 32 -14.62 16.16 10.04
C PHE A 32 -15.77 15.81 9.09
N GLU A 33 -16.03 16.67 8.11
CA GLU A 33 -17.06 16.42 7.11
C GLU A 33 -16.76 15.13 6.35
N ASN A 34 -17.81 14.43 5.91
CA ASN A 34 -17.67 13.23 5.07
C ASN A 34 -17.38 13.64 3.62
N ILE A 35 -16.16 14.11 3.39
CA ILE A 35 -15.62 14.51 2.09
C ILE A 35 -14.71 13.40 1.55
N ASP A 36 -14.59 13.30 0.23
CA ASP A 36 -13.68 12.37 -0.43
C ASP A 36 -12.22 12.63 -0.06
N PRO A 37 -11.52 11.68 0.60
CA PRO A 37 -10.14 11.91 1.04
C PRO A 37 -9.16 12.17 -0.11
N LEU A 38 -9.38 11.60 -1.30
CA LEU A 38 -8.53 11.87 -2.47
C LEU A 38 -8.68 13.33 -2.93
N ALA A 39 -9.90 13.85 -2.90
CA ALA A 39 -10.16 15.25 -3.24
C ALA A 39 -9.50 16.19 -2.22
N VAL A 40 -9.54 15.86 -0.93
CA VAL A 40 -8.86 16.65 0.11
C VAL A 40 -7.35 16.70 -0.15
N LEU A 41 -6.74 15.56 -0.52
CA LEU A 41 -5.33 15.48 -0.86
C LEU A 41 -4.96 16.30 -2.11
N GLU A 42 -5.84 16.31 -3.12
CA GLU A 42 -5.65 17.11 -4.33
C GLU A 42 -5.80 18.62 -4.08
N LEU A 43 -6.79 19.01 -3.28
CA LEU A 43 -7.19 20.39 -3.10
C LEU A 43 -6.36 21.14 -2.04
N ASN A 44 -5.88 20.48 -0.99
CA ASN A 44 -5.15 21.20 0.04
C ASN A 44 -3.75 21.61 -0.39
N GLY A 45 -3.13 20.84 -1.28
CA GLY A 45 -1.72 20.97 -1.59
C GLY A 45 -0.84 20.67 -0.36
N ASP A 46 0.37 20.18 -0.61
CA ASP A 46 1.31 19.86 0.48
C ASP A 46 2.59 20.62 0.20
N SER A 47 3.01 21.42 1.17
CA SER A 47 4.11 22.38 1.02
C SER A 47 5.47 21.68 0.90
N ASP A 48 5.60 20.51 1.50
CA ASP A 48 6.83 19.72 1.48
C ASP A 48 6.80 18.57 0.45
N GLY A 49 5.71 18.42 -0.30
CA GLY A 49 5.54 17.36 -1.31
C GLY A 49 5.35 15.94 -0.77
N THR A 50 5.07 15.77 0.52
CA THR A 50 4.81 14.46 1.15
C THR A 50 3.32 14.16 1.14
N ARG A 51 2.96 13.00 0.60
CA ARG A 51 1.57 12.57 0.40
C ARG A 51 1.42 11.08 0.62
N PHE A 52 0.30 10.71 1.20
CA PHE A 52 -0.15 9.33 1.28
C PHE A 52 -1.64 9.23 0.98
N TYR A 53 -1.99 8.20 0.22
CA TYR A 53 -3.35 7.78 -0.02
C TYR A 53 -3.45 6.28 0.12
N TRP A 54 -4.51 5.80 0.75
CA TRP A 54 -4.82 4.38 0.84
C TRP A 54 -6.32 4.18 0.93
N GLU A 55 -6.88 3.28 0.15
CA GLU A 55 -8.33 3.05 0.11
C GLU A 55 -8.68 1.59 -0.18
N ARG A 56 -9.78 1.14 0.44
CA ARG A 56 -10.55 -0.04 0.06
C ARG A 56 -11.95 0.41 -0.38
N PRO A 57 -12.18 0.64 -1.69
CA PRO A 57 -13.43 1.24 -2.16
C PRO A 57 -14.67 0.42 -1.78
N GLU A 58 -14.61 -0.90 -1.95
CA GLU A 58 -15.68 -1.84 -1.56
C GLU A 58 -16.04 -1.79 -0.06
N TYR A 59 -15.12 -1.34 0.79
CA TYR A 59 -15.32 -1.25 2.24
C TYR A 59 -15.55 0.20 2.70
N GLU A 60 -15.68 1.15 1.76
CA GLU A 60 -15.85 2.57 2.03
C GLU A 60 -14.81 3.17 2.99
N MET A 61 -13.61 2.57 3.01
CA MET A 61 -12.53 2.93 3.93
C MET A 61 -11.40 3.61 3.16
N ALA A 62 -11.07 4.85 3.53
CA ALA A 62 -10.04 5.65 2.86
C ALA A 62 -9.26 6.51 3.86
N LEU A 63 -7.95 6.64 3.62
CA LEU A 63 -7.05 7.51 4.34
C LEU A 63 -6.34 8.41 3.33
N ALA A 64 -6.27 9.70 3.65
CA ALA A 64 -5.42 10.66 2.96
C ALA A 64 -4.60 11.43 3.99
N ALA A 65 -3.32 11.60 3.70
CA ALA A 65 -2.43 12.31 4.61
C ALA A 65 -1.42 13.15 3.83
N GLY A 66 -1.01 14.26 4.43
CA GLY A 66 -0.14 15.23 3.80
C GLY A 66 0.76 15.96 4.80
N ASN A 67 1.86 16.48 4.25
CA ASN A 67 3.03 16.96 5.00
C ASN A 67 3.57 15.90 5.99
N LYS A 68 4.70 16.17 6.63
CA LYS A 68 5.25 15.29 7.68
C LYS A 68 5.80 16.08 8.86
N VAL A 69 5.63 15.52 10.05
CA VAL A 69 6.25 16.03 11.29
C VAL A 69 7.41 15.15 11.77
N ALA A 70 7.44 13.88 11.36
CA ALA A 70 8.53 12.95 11.62
C ALA A 70 8.66 11.93 10.48
N VAL A 71 9.87 11.42 10.26
CA VAL A 71 10.17 10.37 9.27
C VAL A 71 11.00 9.28 9.90
N LEU A 72 10.59 8.03 9.70
CA LEU A 72 11.35 6.85 10.06
C LEU A 72 11.90 6.22 8.78
N ARG A 73 13.21 6.05 8.72
CA ARG A 73 13.89 5.41 7.60
C ARG A 73 14.91 4.41 8.07
N ASN A 74 15.02 3.31 7.33
CA ASN A 74 16.02 2.29 7.58
C ASN A 74 16.40 1.52 6.31
N SER A 75 17.50 0.77 6.38
CA SER A 75 18.02 -0.03 5.28
C SER A 75 18.73 -1.29 5.78
N GLY A 76 19.05 -2.20 4.85
CA GLY A 76 19.68 -3.46 5.18
C GLY A 76 18.72 -4.47 5.83
N SER A 77 19.29 -5.59 6.24
CA SER A 77 18.54 -6.74 6.79
C SER A 77 17.79 -6.43 8.08
N GLY A 78 18.29 -5.48 8.88
CA GLY A 78 17.65 -5.04 10.13
C GLY A 78 16.49 -4.05 9.96
N ARG A 79 16.09 -3.69 8.73
CA ARG A 79 15.16 -2.59 8.47
C ARG A 79 13.81 -2.72 9.17
N PHE A 80 13.22 -3.92 9.21
CA PHE A 80 11.94 -4.15 9.88
C PHE A 80 12.06 -3.95 11.39
N ARG A 81 12.96 -4.71 12.04
CA ARG A 81 13.24 -4.58 13.48
C ARG A 81 13.57 -3.15 13.91
N ASN A 82 14.32 -2.41 13.11
CA ASN A 82 14.67 -1.04 13.41
C ASN A 82 13.46 -0.10 13.30
N ILE A 83 12.65 -0.23 12.23
CA ILE A 83 11.41 0.56 12.09
C ILE A 83 10.41 0.21 13.20
N SER A 84 10.29 -1.07 13.58
CA SER A 84 9.46 -1.51 14.71
C SER A 84 9.82 -0.73 15.99
N ARG A 85 11.09 -0.78 16.42
CA ARG A 85 11.60 -0.04 17.59
C ARG A 85 11.44 1.48 17.47
N GLN A 86 11.76 2.04 16.30
CA GLN A 86 11.64 3.46 16.04
C GLN A 86 10.17 3.93 16.11
N SER A 87 9.24 3.10 15.61
CA SER A 87 7.82 3.41 15.61
C SER A 87 7.23 3.36 17.01
N ASP A 88 7.59 2.36 17.83
CA ASP A 88 7.15 2.29 19.22
C ASP A 88 7.67 3.49 20.01
N SER A 89 8.97 3.79 19.88
CA SER A 89 9.59 4.94 20.53
C SER A 89 8.94 6.26 20.10
N LEU A 90 8.69 6.45 18.80
CA LEU A 90 8.04 7.66 18.30
C LEU A 90 6.62 7.78 18.84
N LEU A 91 5.79 6.75 18.73
CA LEU A 91 4.39 6.79 19.16
C LEU A 91 4.26 7.01 20.68
N GLN A 92 5.20 6.54 21.50
CA GLN A 92 5.26 6.83 22.93
C GLN A 92 5.50 8.31 23.25
N THR A 93 6.09 9.08 22.33
CA THR A 93 6.31 10.53 22.49
C THR A 93 5.14 11.38 21.96
N VAL A 94 4.13 10.75 21.33
CA VAL A 94 2.95 11.45 20.85
C VAL A 94 1.87 11.47 21.94
N ARG A 95 1.30 12.65 22.20
CA ARG A 95 0.16 12.80 23.10
C ARG A 95 -1.08 13.10 22.25
N TYR A 96 -2.10 12.27 22.42
CA TYR A 96 -3.29 12.30 21.59
C TYR A 96 -4.50 12.79 22.38
N PHE A 97 -5.27 13.71 21.79
CA PHE A 97 -6.54 14.17 22.34
C PHE A 97 -7.66 14.08 21.31
N SER A 98 -8.79 13.49 21.71
CA SER A 98 -10.04 13.53 20.97
C SER A 98 -11.20 13.22 21.93
N GLU A 99 -12.38 13.74 21.62
CA GLU A 99 -13.63 13.29 22.24
C GLU A 99 -14.24 12.08 21.54
N ILE A 100 -13.65 11.64 20.42
CA ILE A 100 -14.09 10.45 19.68
C ILE A 100 -13.35 9.23 20.22
N ASN A 101 -14.11 8.21 20.63
CA ASN A 101 -13.59 6.88 20.87
C ASN A 101 -13.80 6.00 19.64
N HIS A 102 -12.75 5.83 18.83
CA HIS A 102 -12.78 5.00 17.62
C HIS A 102 -11.43 4.33 17.36
N SER A 103 -11.41 3.13 16.77
CA SER A 103 -10.15 2.38 16.52
C SER A 103 -9.24 3.05 15.47
N MET A 104 -9.83 3.89 14.62
CA MET A 104 -9.12 4.73 13.64
C MET A 104 -8.67 6.09 14.20
N ALA A 105 -8.91 6.35 15.49
CA ALA A 105 -8.40 7.54 16.15
C ALA A 105 -6.89 7.38 16.47
N GLY A 106 -6.22 8.46 16.86
CA GLY A 106 -4.84 8.43 17.32
C GLY A 106 -3.80 8.77 16.25
N ALA A 107 -2.53 8.75 16.66
CA ALA A 107 -1.40 8.96 15.77
C ALA A 107 -1.21 7.79 14.81
N HIS A 108 -0.97 8.09 13.53
CA HIS A 108 -0.79 7.13 12.45
C HIS A 108 0.62 7.25 11.85
N LEU A 109 1.18 6.13 11.43
CA LEU A 109 2.36 6.06 10.58
C LEU A 109 1.96 5.44 9.25
N ALA A 110 2.32 6.12 8.16
CA ALA A 110 2.03 5.69 6.79
C ALA A 110 3.33 5.45 6.03
N GLY A 111 3.42 4.34 5.28
CA GLY A 111 4.66 3.96 4.64
C GLY A 111 4.71 2.55 4.10
N GLY A 112 5.92 2.01 3.98
CA GLY A 112 6.16 0.71 3.41
C GLY A 112 7.63 0.31 3.40
N PHE A 113 7.88 -0.84 2.78
CA PHE A 113 9.20 -1.45 2.67
C PHE A 113 9.49 -1.88 1.23
N SER A 114 10.76 -1.86 0.86
CA SER A 114 11.24 -2.50 -0.34
C SER A 114 11.24 -4.02 -0.21
N PHE A 115 11.07 -4.70 -1.34
CA PHE A 115 11.08 -6.15 -1.47
C PHE A 115 12.40 -6.75 -1.00
N PHE A 116 13.52 -6.22 -1.52
CA PHE A 116 14.87 -6.60 -1.07
C PHE A 116 15.41 -5.61 -0.03
N ASP A 117 16.43 -6.04 0.71
CA ASP A 117 17.08 -5.27 1.76
C ASP A 117 18.31 -4.47 1.28
N GLN A 118 18.73 -4.70 0.04
CA GLN A 118 19.86 -4.05 -0.63
C GLN A 118 19.57 -2.58 -0.90
N SER A 119 20.61 -1.75 -0.78
CA SER A 119 20.53 -0.31 -1.04
C SER A 119 19.93 -0.02 -2.41
N MET A 120 18.92 0.84 -2.42
CA MET A 120 18.25 1.21 -3.66
C MET A 120 18.95 2.36 -4.38
N SER A 121 18.87 2.34 -5.71
CA SER A 121 19.52 3.30 -6.60
C SER A 121 18.52 4.02 -7.51
N GLY A 122 19.01 4.97 -8.30
CA GLY A 122 18.25 5.57 -9.40
C GLY A 122 16.91 6.18 -8.98
N SER A 123 15.81 5.59 -9.48
CA SER A 123 14.44 6.09 -9.30
C SER A 123 13.88 5.84 -7.89
N TRP A 124 14.42 4.87 -7.16
CA TRP A 124 13.91 4.44 -5.85
C TRP A 124 14.54 5.15 -4.66
N SER A 125 15.62 5.92 -4.89
CA SER A 125 16.42 6.55 -3.82
C SER A 125 15.61 7.44 -2.88
N SER A 126 14.55 8.10 -3.37
CA SER A 126 13.68 8.93 -2.54
C SER A 126 12.77 8.14 -1.60
N LEU A 127 12.52 6.85 -1.87
CA LEU A 127 11.68 6.01 -1.02
C LEU A 127 12.51 5.24 0.01
N GLY A 128 13.72 4.79 -0.31
CA GLY A 128 14.56 4.02 0.62
C GLY A 128 13.96 2.65 1.00
N ASN A 129 14.74 1.78 1.65
CA ASN A 129 14.32 0.39 1.85
C ASN A 129 13.18 0.22 2.86
N ALA A 130 13.04 1.18 3.77
CA ALA A 130 11.91 1.30 4.65
C ALA A 130 11.67 2.79 4.88
N SER A 131 10.44 3.25 4.72
CA SER A 131 10.10 4.65 4.93
C SER A 131 8.68 4.81 5.43
N PHE A 132 8.55 5.39 6.61
CA PHE A 132 7.29 5.75 7.25
C PHE A 132 7.33 7.21 7.66
N PHE A 133 6.19 7.88 7.68
CA PHE A 133 6.10 9.23 8.24
C PHE A 133 4.89 9.39 9.14
N LEU A 134 5.05 10.23 10.15
CA LEU A 134 3.97 10.77 10.96
C LEU A 134 3.48 12.03 10.22
N PRO A 135 2.24 12.03 9.71
CA PRO A 135 1.73 13.16 8.94
C PRO A 135 1.42 14.36 9.84
N GLU A 136 1.50 15.56 9.27
CA GLU A 136 0.95 16.75 9.91
C GLU A 136 -0.58 16.69 9.94
N TRP A 137 -1.19 16.16 8.88
CA TRP A 137 -2.62 15.90 8.85
C TRP A 137 -2.95 14.56 8.22
N LEU A 138 -3.93 13.87 8.79
CA LEU A 138 -4.49 12.64 8.23
C LEU A 138 -6.01 12.63 8.36
N LEU A 139 -6.68 12.57 7.22
CA LEU A 139 -8.12 12.37 7.13
C LEU A 139 -8.41 10.87 7.01
N VAL A 140 -9.28 10.38 7.89
CA VAL A 140 -9.86 9.03 7.82
C VAL A 140 -11.32 9.15 7.40
N ARG A 141 -11.73 8.29 6.46
CA ARG A 141 -13.12 7.92 6.22
C ARG A 141 -13.27 6.41 6.41
N ASP A 142 -14.25 6.00 7.20
CA ASP A 142 -14.60 4.60 7.45
C ASP A 142 -16.14 4.46 7.40
N GLY A 143 -16.67 4.19 6.20
CA GLY A 143 -18.10 4.29 5.92
C GLY A 143 -18.63 5.71 6.14
N GLN A 144 -19.54 5.88 7.11
CA GLN A 144 -20.11 7.18 7.50
C GLN A 144 -19.25 7.94 8.52
N PHE A 145 -18.28 7.28 9.14
CA PHE A 145 -17.36 7.90 10.07
C PHE A 145 -16.29 8.70 9.31
N SER A 146 -16.08 9.96 9.70
CA SER A 146 -15.03 10.81 9.15
C SER A 146 -14.37 11.63 10.26
N MET A 147 -13.04 11.67 10.26
CA MET A 147 -12.27 12.46 11.21
C MET A 147 -10.94 12.90 10.62
N ILE A 148 -10.42 14.04 11.10
CA ILE A 148 -9.07 14.49 10.78
C ILE A 148 -8.22 14.48 12.05
N ASN A 149 -7.03 13.89 11.94
CA ASN A 149 -5.97 13.94 12.95
C ASN A 149 -4.96 15.00 12.52
N ILE A 150 -4.69 15.96 13.39
CA ILE A 150 -3.78 17.08 13.16
C ILE A 150 -2.63 16.96 14.15
N THR A 151 -1.40 16.89 13.69
CA THR A 151 -0.22 16.68 14.51
C THR A 151 0.74 17.84 14.38
N ARG A 152 1.29 18.28 15.52
CA ARG A 152 2.37 19.26 15.56
C ARG A 152 3.52 18.81 16.46
N PRO A 153 4.76 19.25 16.19
CA PRO A 153 5.83 19.21 17.18
C PRO A 153 5.44 20.00 18.44
N TRP A 154 5.87 19.50 19.60
CA TRP A 154 5.66 20.11 20.91
C TRP A 154 6.94 20.73 21.45
N ASN A 155 6.81 21.89 22.10
CA ASN A 155 7.88 22.51 22.85
C ASN A 155 7.38 22.86 24.26
N LYS A 156 8.14 22.51 25.30
CA LYS A 156 7.80 22.80 26.70
C LYS A 156 7.54 24.28 26.97
N LYS A 157 8.05 25.18 26.13
CA LYS A 157 7.82 26.63 26.25
C LYS A 157 6.44 27.08 25.76
N ASP A 158 5.74 26.27 24.98
CA ASP A 158 4.44 26.63 24.45
C ASP A 158 3.40 26.66 25.58
N SER A 159 2.75 27.81 25.74
CA SER A 159 1.62 28.02 26.62
C SER A 159 0.35 27.32 26.08
N LEU A 160 -0.65 27.16 26.95
CA LEU A 160 -1.97 26.64 26.58
C LEU A 160 -2.60 27.48 25.45
N GLU A 161 -2.51 28.80 25.57
CA GLU A 161 -3.07 29.74 24.59
C GLU A 161 -2.38 29.58 23.22
N GLU A 162 -1.04 29.46 23.20
CA GLU A 162 -0.29 29.29 21.96
C GLU A 162 -0.65 27.99 21.23
N ILE A 163 -0.79 26.86 21.96
CA ILE A 163 -1.18 25.60 21.32
C ILE A 163 -2.64 25.62 20.85
N GLN A 164 -3.56 26.23 21.61
CA GLN A 164 -4.95 26.38 21.20
C GLN A 164 -5.04 27.24 19.93
N ASN A 165 -4.40 28.40 19.93
CA ASN A 165 -4.37 29.30 18.77
C ASN A 165 -3.76 28.62 17.56
N TRP A 166 -2.67 27.86 17.72
CA TRP A 166 -2.07 27.11 16.61
C TRP A 166 -3.06 26.13 15.98
N PHE A 167 -3.78 25.34 16.78
CA PHE A 167 -4.75 24.37 16.24
C PHE A 167 -5.93 25.07 15.54
N LEU A 168 -6.44 26.16 16.14
CA LEU A 168 -7.52 26.95 15.55
C LEU A 168 -7.09 27.56 14.20
N ASP A 169 -5.92 28.20 14.17
CA ASP A 169 -5.36 28.80 12.95
C ASP A 169 -5.12 27.74 11.88
N TRP A 170 -4.55 26.59 12.26
CA TRP A 170 -4.32 25.49 11.33
C TRP A 170 -5.64 25.00 10.72
N ILE A 171 -6.67 24.74 11.55
CA ILE A 171 -7.97 24.27 11.11
C ILE A 171 -8.61 25.29 10.15
N ASN A 172 -8.61 26.57 10.54
CA ASN A 172 -9.19 27.65 9.75
C ASN A 172 -8.50 27.80 8.39
N GLN A 173 -7.17 27.72 8.36
CA GLN A 173 -6.41 27.76 7.11
C GLN A 173 -6.68 26.53 6.24
N PHE A 174 -6.73 25.33 6.82
CA PHE A 174 -7.00 24.09 6.10
C PHE A 174 -8.39 24.11 5.46
N VAL A 175 -9.43 24.44 6.23
CA VAL A 175 -10.80 24.54 5.72
C VAL A 175 -10.91 25.65 4.67
N SER A 176 -10.29 26.81 4.89
CA SER A 176 -10.30 27.92 3.92
C SER A 176 -9.65 27.51 2.59
N ARG A 177 -8.52 26.80 2.61
CA ARG A 177 -7.87 26.27 1.40
C ARG A 177 -8.79 25.31 0.64
N LEU A 178 -9.41 24.37 1.35
CA LEU A 178 -10.37 23.44 0.76
C LEU A 178 -11.52 24.18 0.08
N SER A 179 -12.23 25.05 0.81
CA SER A 179 -13.38 25.79 0.27
C SER A 179 -13.00 26.63 -0.95
N ASN A 180 -11.91 27.40 -0.87
CA ASN A 180 -11.44 28.25 -1.97
C ASN A 180 -11.08 27.45 -3.23
N ASN A 181 -10.43 26.29 -3.07
CA ASN A 181 -10.03 25.45 -4.20
C ASN A 181 -11.21 24.67 -4.79
N ILE A 182 -12.23 24.33 -3.99
CA ILE A 182 -13.51 23.81 -4.48
C ILE A 182 -14.21 24.87 -5.35
N GLU A 183 -14.26 26.12 -4.92
CA GLU A 183 -14.88 27.20 -5.71
C GLU A 183 -14.13 27.45 -7.02
N ARG A 184 -12.80 27.50 -6.97
CA ARG A 184 -11.96 27.65 -8.19
C ARG A 184 -12.15 26.50 -9.17
N SER A 185 -12.21 25.27 -8.69
CA SER A 185 -12.41 24.09 -9.54
C SER A 185 -13.81 24.02 -10.17
N ARG A 186 -14.85 24.60 -9.55
CA ARG A 186 -16.17 24.77 -10.18
C ARG A 186 -16.14 25.74 -11.37
N ILE A 187 -15.27 26.75 -11.33
CA ILE A 187 -15.14 27.76 -12.40
C ILE A 187 -14.31 27.21 -13.57
N LEU A 188 -13.32 26.35 -13.29
CA LEU A 188 -12.51 25.66 -14.29
C LEU A 188 -13.29 24.46 -14.85
N ARG A 189 -13.89 24.60 -16.05
CA ARG A 189 -14.35 23.44 -16.82
C ARG A 189 -13.14 22.60 -17.21
N TYR A 190 -12.89 21.51 -16.49
CA TYR A 190 -11.92 20.51 -16.91
C TYR A 190 -12.42 19.84 -18.18
N SER A 191 -11.92 20.28 -19.34
CA SER A 191 -11.90 19.45 -20.54
C SER A 191 -10.85 18.37 -20.32
N VAL A 192 -11.28 17.19 -19.87
CA VAL A 192 -10.46 15.99 -19.96
C VAL A 192 -10.41 15.63 -21.44
N THR A 193 -9.28 15.92 -22.09
CA THR A 193 -9.00 15.39 -23.43
C THR A 193 -8.12 14.16 -23.21
N PRO A 194 -8.63 12.92 -23.36
CA PRO A 194 -7.77 11.76 -23.39
C PRO A 194 -6.91 11.86 -24.64
N GLY A 195 -5.60 12.00 -24.49
CA GLY A 195 -4.75 12.17 -25.66
C GLY A 195 -3.29 12.44 -25.33
N GLY A 196 -2.50 11.38 -25.30
CA GLY A 196 -1.05 11.47 -25.44
C GLY A 196 -0.52 10.18 -26.04
N ASP A 197 0.37 10.29 -27.03
CA ASP A 197 1.06 9.12 -27.56
C ASP A 197 1.88 8.48 -26.43
N ILE A 198 1.46 7.29 -25.99
CA ILE A 198 2.32 6.42 -25.21
C ILE A 198 3.15 5.65 -26.23
N MET A 199 4.48 5.76 -26.15
CA MET A 199 5.38 4.86 -26.88
C MET A 199 5.79 3.73 -25.93
N PRO A 200 5.06 2.59 -25.88
CA PRO A 200 5.57 1.41 -25.22
C PRO A 200 6.76 0.90 -26.02
N VAL A 201 7.93 0.89 -25.40
CA VAL A 201 9.11 0.21 -25.97
C VAL A 201 9.17 -1.17 -25.32
N GLU A 202 8.33 -2.10 -25.79
CA GLU A 202 8.58 -3.52 -25.55
C GLU A 202 9.48 -4.01 -26.69
N SER A 203 10.75 -4.29 -26.38
CA SER A 203 11.71 -4.76 -27.37
C SER A 203 11.69 -6.28 -27.49
N GLU A 204 11.91 -6.82 -28.70
CA GLU A 204 12.08 -8.27 -28.88
C GLU A 204 13.21 -8.83 -28.01
N ALA A 205 14.24 -8.01 -27.74
CA ALA A 205 15.32 -8.37 -26.84
C ALA A 205 14.86 -8.61 -25.39
N GLU A 206 13.89 -7.82 -24.88
CA GLU A 206 13.29 -8.06 -23.55
C GLU A 206 12.46 -9.34 -23.54
N ARG A 207 11.70 -9.59 -24.60
CA ARG A 207 10.92 -10.82 -24.75
C ARG A 207 11.85 -12.05 -24.75
N ILE A 208 12.91 -12.04 -25.55
CA ILE A 208 13.91 -13.14 -25.59
C ILE A 208 14.51 -13.37 -24.20
N ARG A 209 14.89 -12.30 -23.48
CA ARG A 209 15.43 -12.42 -22.12
C ARG A 209 14.42 -13.01 -21.14
N TRP A 210 13.16 -12.59 -21.22
CA TRP A 210 12.09 -13.15 -20.40
C TRP A 210 11.95 -14.66 -20.62
N ILE A 211 11.85 -15.09 -21.88
CA ILE A 211 11.72 -16.52 -22.23
C ILE A 211 12.89 -17.33 -21.67
N HIS A 212 14.11 -16.81 -21.78
CA HIS A 212 15.31 -17.41 -21.20
C HIS A 212 15.24 -17.52 -19.68
N ASN A 213 14.83 -16.45 -18.98
CA ASN A 213 14.72 -16.43 -17.53
C ASN A 213 13.66 -17.42 -17.02
N VAL A 214 12.49 -17.50 -17.66
CA VAL A 214 11.45 -18.47 -17.30
C VAL A 214 11.93 -19.90 -17.56
N THR A 215 12.64 -20.13 -18.68
CA THR A 215 13.21 -21.46 -19.00
C THR A 215 14.24 -21.89 -17.95
N LYS A 216 15.14 -20.99 -17.55
CA LYS A 216 16.11 -21.24 -16.47
C LYS A 216 15.43 -21.52 -15.13
N ALA A 217 14.39 -20.77 -14.78
CA ALA A 217 13.66 -21.02 -13.55
C ALA A 217 13.00 -22.40 -13.53
N ARG A 218 12.40 -22.82 -14.64
CA ARG A 218 11.86 -24.18 -14.78
C ARG A 218 12.92 -25.26 -14.64
N GLN A 219 14.09 -25.04 -15.24
CA GLN A 219 15.23 -25.94 -15.07
C GLN A 219 15.62 -26.06 -13.58
N HIS A 220 15.73 -24.94 -12.86
CA HIS A 220 16.05 -24.97 -11.44
C HIS A 220 14.98 -25.66 -10.58
N ILE A 221 13.70 -25.57 -10.97
CA ILE A 221 12.62 -26.34 -10.33
C ILE A 221 12.82 -27.84 -10.55
N SER A 222 13.11 -28.25 -11.78
CA SER A 222 13.36 -29.67 -12.12
C SER A 222 14.60 -30.24 -11.43
N GLU A 223 15.60 -29.40 -11.16
CA GLU A 223 16.80 -29.72 -10.40
C GLU A 223 16.56 -29.75 -8.87
N GLY A 224 15.37 -29.35 -8.42
CA GLY A 224 14.98 -29.38 -7.01
C GLY A 224 15.46 -28.19 -6.17
N HIS A 225 15.92 -27.10 -6.79
CA HIS A 225 16.37 -25.91 -6.05
C HIS A 225 15.23 -25.21 -5.30
N TYR A 226 14.04 -25.17 -5.90
CA TYR A 226 12.81 -24.64 -5.31
C TYR A 226 11.60 -25.24 -6.05
N ARG A 227 10.41 -25.11 -5.48
CA ARG A 227 9.15 -25.58 -6.09
C ARG A 227 8.43 -24.50 -6.89
N LYS A 228 8.57 -23.24 -6.45
CA LYS A 228 7.94 -22.07 -7.07
C LYS A 228 8.87 -20.87 -6.98
N ILE A 229 8.89 -20.04 -8.04
CA ILE A 229 9.54 -18.73 -8.03
C ILE A 229 8.67 -17.72 -8.76
N VAL A 230 8.67 -16.46 -8.34
CA VAL A 230 7.98 -15.38 -9.03
C VAL A 230 9.01 -14.50 -9.70
N ILE A 231 8.96 -14.42 -11.02
CA ILE A 231 9.83 -13.54 -11.82
C ILE A 231 9.01 -12.36 -12.29
N ALA A 232 9.61 -11.18 -12.25
CA ALA A 232 9.04 -9.92 -12.63
C ALA A 232 9.83 -9.23 -13.74
N ARG A 233 9.11 -8.38 -14.46
CA ARG A 233 9.65 -7.44 -15.44
C ARG A 233 9.02 -6.07 -15.21
N ASP A 234 9.68 -5.05 -15.74
CA ASP A 234 9.14 -3.70 -15.76
C ASP A 234 8.77 -3.27 -17.19
N LEU A 235 7.92 -2.27 -17.27
CA LEU A 235 7.59 -1.54 -18.47
C LEU A 235 7.94 -0.06 -18.22
N LYS A 236 8.98 0.42 -18.90
CA LYS A 236 9.45 1.80 -18.80
C LYS A 236 8.82 2.62 -19.91
N LEU A 237 8.14 3.69 -19.52
CA LEU A 237 7.43 4.60 -20.40
C LEU A 237 7.95 6.03 -20.17
N ARG A 238 8.00 6.81 -21.24
CA ARG A 238 8.27 8.24 -21.18
C ARG A 238 7.08 9.00 -21.76
N THR A 239 6.54 9.92 -21.00
CA THR A 239 5.41 10.75 -21.40
C THR A 239 5.91 12.11 -21.92
N LYS A 240 5.16 12.72 -22.85
CA LYS A 240 5.38 14.10 -23.28
C LYS A 240 4.90 15.07 -22.20
N ASN A 241 3.75 14.76 -21.60
CA ASN A 241 3.09 15.59 -20.60
C ASN A 241 3.37 15.09 -19.17
N LYS A 242 3.07 15.95 -18.19
CA LYS A 242 3.10 15.58 -16.78
C LYS A 242 2.01 14.54 -16.49
N VAL A 243 2.31 13.61 -15.59
CA VAL A 243 1.33 12.63 -15.11
C VAL A 243 0.74 13.10 -13.79
N SER A 244 -0.59 13.19 -13.74
CA SER A 244 -1.31 13.48 -12.50
C SER A 244 -1.50 12.21 -11.68
N SER A 245 -0.74 12.06 -10.59
CA SER A 245 -0.84 10.89 -9.72
C SER A 245 -2.22 10.72 -9.10
N THR A 246 -2.91 11.82 -8.75
CA THR A 246 -4.27 11.76 -8.18
C THR A 246 -5.31 11.34 -9.21
N LYS A 247 -5.23 11.80 -10.48
CA LYS A 247 -6.10 11.30 -11.55
C LYS A 247 -5.90 9.82 -11.84
N LEU A 248 -4.65 9.37 -11.82
CA LEU A 248 -4.33 7.95 -12.02
C LEU A 248 -4.94 7.09 -10.90
N VAL A 249 -4.72 7.49 -9.64
CA VAL A 249 -5.33 6.85 -8.46
C VAL A 249 -6.85 6.89 -8.54
N HIS A 250 -7.45 8.01 -8.97
CA HIS A 250 -8.89 8.16 -9.14
C HIS A 250 -9.47 7.17 -10.15
N PHE A 251 -8.79 6.99 -11.29
CA PHE A 251 -9.16 5.99 -12.28
C PHE A 251 -9.10 4.58 -11.69
N LEU A 252 -7.98 4.25 -11.03
CA LEU A 252 -7.77 2.93 -10.46
C LEU A 252 -8.83 2.55 -9.43
N ARG A 253 -9.15 3.42 -8.47
CA ARG A 253 -10.17 3.11 -7.44
C ARG A 253 -11.58 2.94 -8.01
N LYS A 254 -11.88 3.59 -9.15
CA LYS A 254 -13.19 3.49 -9.81
C LYS A 254 -13.32 2.20 -10.62
N GLU A 255 -12.30 1.86 -11.41
CA GLU A 255 -12.33 0.69 -12.27
C GLU A 255 -12.07 -0.62 -11.51
N TYR A 256 -11.39 -0.55 -10.36
CA TYR A 256 -11.00 -1.70 -9.55
C TYR A 256 -11.45 -1.59 -8.08
N PRO A 257 -12.76 -1.50 -7.81
CA PRO A 257 -13.28 -1.22 -6.46
C PRO A 257 -13.00 -2.32 -5.42
N SER A 258 -12.76 -3.56 -5.87
CA SER A 258 -12.38 -4.69 -5.01
C SER A 258 -10.88 -4.75 -4.67
N CYS A 259 -10.08 -3.81 -5.19
CA CYS A 259 -8.65 -3.69 -4.93
C CYS A 259 -8.34 -2.61 -3.89
N TYR A 260 -7.22 -2.76 -3.19
CA TYR A 260 -6.61 -1.67 -2.44
C TYR A 260 -6.00 -0.68 -3.42
N THR A 261 -6.34 0.59 -3.31
CA THR A 261 -5.68 1.65 -4.08
C THR A 261 -4.78 2.45 -3.16
N PHE A 262 -3.54 2.68 -3.56
CA PHE A 262 -2.57 3.40 -2.74
C PHE A 262 -1.73 4.38 -3.54
N MET A 263 -1.21 5.39 -2.85
CA MET A 263 -0.23 6.35 -3.32
C MET A 263 0.71 6.73 -2.17
N TYR A 264 2.00 6.78 -2.45
CA TYR A 264 3.03 7.23 -1.53
C TYR A 264 3.99 8.15 -2.27
N GLN A 265 4.18 9.35 -1.73
CA GLN A 265 5.13 10.33 -2.22
C GLN A 265 5.83 10.95 -1.03
N LEU A 266 7.16 11.03 -1.07
CA LEU A 266 7.96 11.68 -0.03
C LEU A 266 8.80 12.78 -0.68
N ASN A 267 8.71 14.00 -0.14
CA ASN A 267 9.44 15.18 -0.61
C ASN A 267 9.17 15.59 -2.08
N GLY A 268 8.08 15.14 -2.69
CA GLY A 268 7.71 15.53 -4.06
C GLY A 268 8.52 14.87 -5.19
N ASP A 269 9.52 14.04 -4.88
CA ASP A 269 10.50 13.55 -5.88
C ASP A 269 9.95 12.50 -6.84
N ALA A 270 9.30 11.46 -6.28
CA ALA A 270 8.73 10.35 -7.02
C ALA A 270 7.48 9.83 -6.29
N THR A 271 6.50 9.38 -7.05
CA THR A 271 5.24 8.83 -6.53
C THR A 271 5.17 7.35 -6.85
N PHE A 272 5.09 6.52 -5.81
CA PHE A 272 4.76 5.11 -5.94
C PHE A 272 3.27 4.91 -5.71
N LEU A 273 2.59 4.24 -6.62
CA LEU A 273 1.13 4.06 -6.56
C LEU A 273 0.71 2.73 -7.18
N GLY A 274 -0.51 2.30 -6.92
CA GLY A 274 -1.03 1.06 -7.50
C GLY A 274 -2.43 0.71 -7.06
N SER A 275 -2.95 -0.38 -7.64
CA SER A 275 -4.24 -0.96 -7.29
C SER A 275 -4.11 -2.48 -7.15
N THR A 276 -3.86 -2.93 -5.91
CA THR A 276 -3.50 -4.31 -5.62
C THR A 276 -4.70 -5.12 -5.11
N PRO A 277 -4.87 -6.37 -5.57
CA PRO A 277 -5.89 -7.27 -5.04
C PRO A 277 -5.51 -7.92 -3.70
N GLU A 278 -4.23 -7.88 -3.31
CA GLU A 278 -3.63 -8.76 -2.30
C GLU A 278 -3.45 -8.05 -0.94
N LYS A 279 -4.16 -8.55 0.07
CA LYS A 279 -3.94 -8.17 1.48
C LYS A 279 -2.72 -8.89 2.03
N LEU A 280 -1.79 -8.14 2.62
CA LEU A 280 -0.72 -8.74 3.42
C LEU A 280 -1.17 -8.92 4.87
N LEU A 281 -1.69 -7.85 5.49
CA LEU A 281 -2.04 -7.82 6.90
C LEU A 281 -3.21 -6.85 7.13
N SER A 282 -4.25 -7.32 7.81
CA SER A 282 -5.21 -6.49 8.55
C SER A 282 -5.08 -6.85 10.01
N LEU A 283 -4.73 -5.90 10.86
CA LEU A 283 -4.62 -6.07 12.31
C LEU A 283 -5.67 -5.22 13.01
N HIS A 284 -6.42 -5.84 13.91
CA HIS A 284 -7.26 -5.14 14.88
C HIS A 284 -6.92 -5.66 16.28
N SER A 285 -6.19 -4.86 17.05
CA SER A 285 -5.71 -5.24 18.39
C SER A 285 -4.80 -6.48 18.35
N GLN A 286 -5.32 -7.68 18.60
CA GLN A 286 -4.58 -8.95 18.51
C GLN A 286 -5.10 -9.86 17.40
N TYR A 287 -6.16 -9.46 16.70
CA TYR A 287 -6.77 -10.26 15.65
C TYR A 287 -6.19 -9.87 14.31
N ILE A 288 -5.63 -10.85 13.59
CA ILE A 288 -5.06 -10.66 12.26
C ILE A 288 -5.92 -11.33 11.19
N LYS A 289 -6.00 -10.70 10.01
CA LYS A 289 -6.51 -11.32 8.78
C LYS A 289 -5.49 -11.15 7.66
N THR A 290 -5.23 -12.21 6.93
CA THR A 290 -4.47 -12.25 5.68
C THR A 290 -5.21 -13.17 4.69
N GLU A 291 -4.66 -13.39 3.50
CA GLU A 291 -5.26 -14.28 2.51
C GLU A 291 -4.19 -14.97 1.66
N ALA A 292 -4.35 -16.27 1.42
CA ALA A 292 -3.63 -16.94 0.36
C ALA A 292 -4.33 -16.60 -0.97
N LEU A 293 -3.68 -15.81 -1.82
CA LEU A 293 -4.23 -15.38 -3.12
C LEU A 293 -3.26 -15.79 -4.23
N ALA A 294 -3.51 -16.94 -4.86
CA ALA A 294 -2.68 -17.48 -5.93
C ALA A 294 -3.47 -18.45 -6.80
N GLY A 295 -3.01 -18.67 -8.03
CA GLY A 295 -3.80 -19.31 -9.08
C GLY A 295 -4.79 -18.33 -9.71
N SER A 296 -4.72 -18.16 -11.02
CA SER A 296 -5.40 -17.06 -11.72
C SER A 296 -5.96 -17.52 -13.06
N ILE A 297 -7.09 -16.94 -13.47
CA ILE A 297 -7.62 -17.05 -14.83
C ILE A 297 -8.32 -15.73 -15.23
N PRO A 298 -8.35 -15.34 -16.51
CA PRO A 298 -9.13 -14.17 -16.96
C PRO A 298 -10.63 -14.30 -16.66
N ARG A 299 -11.34 -13.17 -16.68
CA ARG A 299 -12.80 -13.12 -16.65
C ARG A 299 -13.39 -13.43 -18.04
N GLY A 300 -14.60 -14.00 -18.06
CA GLY A 300 -15.33 -14.26 -19.30
C GLY A 300 -16.06 -13.04 -19.84
N ASN A 301 -16.27 -12.97 -21.15
CA ASN A 301 -17.04 -11.87 -21.77
C ASN A 301 -18.57 -12.02 -21.57
N THR A 302 -19.02 -13.20 -21.12
CA THR A 302 -20.42 -13.49 -20.79
C THR A 302 -20.50 -14.26 -19.47
N ALA A 303 -21.65 -14.23 -18.79
CA ALA A 303 -21.86 -14.97 -17.55
C ALA A 303 -21.56 -16.47 -17.69
N THR A 304 -21.94 -17.07 -18.82
CA THR A 304 -21.66 -18.48 -19.13
C THR A 304 -20.16 -18.73 -19.28
N GLN A 305 -19.45 -17.88 -20.04
CA GLN A 305 -17.99 -18.00 -20.19
C GLN A 305 -17.27 -17.81 -18.86
N ASP A 306 -17.73 -16.87 -18.04
CA ASP A 306 -17.15 -16.59 -16.73
C ASP A 306 -17.30 -17.78 -15.78
N ALA A 307 -18.47 -18.43 -15.77
CA ALA A 307 -18.73 -19.64 -15.00
C ALA A 307 -17.89 -20.85 -15.49
N ILE A 308 -17.68 -20.98 -16.80
CA ILE A 308 -16.80 -22.02 -17.36
C ILE A 308 -15.35 -21.80 -16.92
N LEU A 309 -14.86 -20.56 -16.99
CA LEU A 309 -13.50 -20.21 -16.56
C LEU A 309 -13.33 -20.39 -15.05
N GLU A 310 -14.35 -20.05 -14.26
CA GLU A 310 -14.37 -20.28 -12.81
C GLU A 310 -14.21 -21.76 -12.48
N LYS A 311 -15.05 -22.61 -13.08
CA LYS A 311 -14.96 -24.06 -12.89
C LYS A 311 -13.60 -24.61 -13.35
N LYS A 312 -13.09 -24.14 -14.48
CA LYS A 312 -11.75 -24.51 -14.98
C LYS A 312 -10.64 -24.14 -13.99
N LEU A 313 -10.74 -22.99 -13.32
CA LEU A 313 -9.77 -22.59 -12.30
C LEU A 313 -9.86 -23.47 -11.05
N GLN A 314 -11.08 -23.76 -10.58
CA GLN A 314 -11.32 -24.65 -9.43
C GLN A 314 -10.80 -26.08 -9.66
N GLU A 315 -10.90 -26.58 -10.90
CA GLU A 315 -10.47 -27.94 -11.27
C GLU A 315 -9.00 -28.02 -11.71
N SER A 316 -8.29 -26.89 -11.80
CA SER A 316 -6.92 -26.86 -12.30
C SER A 316 -5.92 -27.33 -11.25
N SER A 317 -5.34 -28.53 -11.44
CA SER A 317 -4.29 -29.08 -10.56
C SER A 317 -3.11 -28.11 -10.40
N LYS A 318 -2.62 -27.51 -11.49
CA LYS A 318 -1.54 -26.50 -11.48
C LYS A 318 -1.88 -25.34 -10.54
N ASN A 319 -3.05 -24.73 -10.69
CA ASN A 319 -3.43 -23.57 -9.88
C ASN A 319 -3.68 -23.93 -8.42
N ARG A 320 -4.24 -25.12 -8.14
CA ARG A 320 -4.44 -25.61 -6.76
C ARG A 320 -3.12 -25.90 -6.07
N GLU A 321 -2.15 -26.47 -6.78
CA GLU A 321 -0.80 -26.68 -6.25
C GLU A 321 -0.10 -25.34 -5.95
N GLU A 322 -0.16 -24.38 -6.89
CA GLU A 322 0.38 -23.03 -6.66
C GLU A 322 -0.24 -22.37 -5.42
N HIS A 323 -1.56 -22.52 -5.26
CA HIS A 323 -2.30 -22.01 -4.12
C HIS A 323 -1.88 -22.66 -2.80
N ALA A 324 -1.69 -23.99 -2.79
CA ALA A 324 -1.30 -24.75 -1.61
C ALA A 324 0.05 -24.28 -1.05
N TYR A 325 1.05 -24.03 -1.91
CA TYR A 325 2.34 -23.48 -1.47
C TYR A 325 2.21 -22.13 -0.73
N VAL A 326 1.29 -21.27 -1.17
CA VAL A 326 1.04 -19.97 -0.52
C VAL A 326 0.33 -20.18 0.82
N LEU A 327 -0.71 -21.01 0.86
CA LEU A 327 -1.47 -21.28 2.07
C LEU A 327 -0.61 -21.93 3.16
N ASP A 328 0.19 -22.93 2.81
CA ASP A 328 1.04 -23.63 3.76
C ASP A 328 2.13 -22.71 4.34
N ALA A 329 2.77 -21.89 3.51
CA ALA A 329 3.74 -20.90 4.02
C ALA A 329 3.09 -19.88 4.96
N ILE A 330 1.87 -19.42 4.68
CA ILE A 330 1.12 -18.52 5.58
C ILE A 330 0.82 -19.24 6.90
N LYS A 331 0.34 -20.49 6.86
CA LYS A 331 0.06 -21.29 8.06
C LYS A 331 1.30 -21.47 8.92
N ASP A 332 2.42 -21.85 8.31
CA ASP A 332 3.69 -22.04 9.01
C ASP A 332 4.12 -20.75 9.70
N LYS A 333 4.10 -19.62 8.98
CA LYS A 333 4.43 -18.29 9.51
C LYS A 333 3.50 -17.88 10.66
N LEU A 334 2.19 -18.09 10.54
CA LEU A 334 1.23 -17.69 11.57
C LEU A 334 1.22 -18.61 12.79
N SER A 335 1.56 -19.90 12.65
CA SER A 335 1.68 -20.83 13.78
C SER A 335 2.75 -20.41 14.80
N MET A 336 3.78 -19.67 14.34
CA MET A 336 4.79 -19.07 15.20
C MET A 336 4.26 -17.88 16.02
N LEU A 337 3.14 -17.28 15.62
CA LEU A 337 2.58 -16.06 16.22
C LEU A 337 1.27 -16.30 16.98
N SER A 338 0.58 -17.41 16.69
CA SER A 338 -0.74 -17.74 17.21
C SER A 338 -0.89 -19.24 17.51
N ASP A 339 -1.72 -19.57 18.51
CA ASP A 339 -2.10 -20.95 18.84
C ASP A 339 -3.31 -21.45 18.03
N SER A 340 -4.02 -20.55 17.33
CA SER A 340 -5.26 -20.85 16.64
C SER A 340 -5.30 -20.14 15.29
N LEU A 341 -5.51 -20.92 14.23
CA LEU A 341 -5.68 -20.44 12.87
C LEU A 341 -7.09 -20.77 12.40
N GLU A 342 -7.72 -19.81 11.75
CA GLU A 342 -9.03 -19.94 11.10
C GLU A 342 -8.83 -19.86 9.58
N TYR A 343 -9.13 -20.93 8.86
CA TYR A 343 -9.11 -20.98 7.40
C TYR A 343 -10.07 -22.07 6.89
N ALA A 344 -10.59 -21.89 5.68
CA ALA A 344 -11.41 -22.92 5.03
C ALA A 344 -10.51 -24.03 4.45
N PRO A 345 -10.95 -25.31 4.46
CA PRO A 345 -10.19 -26.41 3.85
C PRO A 345 -10.03 -26.28 2.33
N GLU A 346 -10.99 -25.63 1.67
CA GLU A 346 -11.01 -25.45 0.21
C GLU A 346 -11.00 -23.96 -0.14
N PRO A 347 -10.27 -23.55 -1.19
CA PRO A 347 -10.24 -22.18 -1.64
C PRO A 347 -11.58 -21.77 -2.25
N VAL A 348 -11.94 -20.49 -2.10
CA VAL A 348 -13.06 -19.86 -2.79
C VAL A 348 -12.58 -19.09 -4.00
N ILE A 349 -13.48 -18.82 -4.95
CA ILE A 349 -13.16 -17.98 -6.11
C ILE A 349 -13.41 -16.51 -5.74
N LYS A 350 -12.36 -15.70 -5.84
CA LYS A 350 -12.44 -14.25 -5.68
C LYS A 350 -12.36 -13.59 -7.04
N LYS A 351 -13.44 -12.95 -7.47
CA LYS A 351 -13.56 -12.29 -8.78
C LYS A 351 -13.18 -10.82 -8.68
N TYR A 352 -12.28 -10.38 -9.56
CA TYR A 352 -11.93 -8.99 -9.79
C TYR A 352 -12.37 -8.57 -11.20
N ALA A 353 -12.23 -7.30 -11.55
CA ALA A 353 -12.70 -6.75 -12.83
C ALA A 353 -12.19 -7.53 -14.06
N ASN A 354 -10.88 -7.87 -14.08
CA ASN A 354 -10.24 -8.49 -15.25
C ASN A 354 -9.75 -9.93 -15.01
N VAL A 355 -9.66 -10.37 -13.76
CA VAL A 355 -9.09 -11.67 -13.35
C VAL A 355 -9.91 -12.25 -12.21
N GLN A 356 -9.88 -13.57 -12.04
CA GLN A 356 -10.36 -14.24 -10.83
C GLN A 356 -9.28 -15.18 -10.28
N HIS A 357 -9.28 -15.34 -8.96
CA HIS A 357 -8.24 -16.04 -8.22
C HIS A 357 -8.81 -17.11 -7.29
N LEU A 358 -8.03 -18.16 -7.02
CA LEU A 358 -8.25 -18.98 -5.84
C LEU A 358 -7.83 -18.18 -4.60
N CYS A 359 -8.69 -18.12 -3.61
CA CYS A 359 -8.50 -17.36 -2.39
C CYS A 359 -8.85 -18.20 -1.17
N THR A 360 -7.96 -18.25 -0.18
CA THR A 360 -8.26 -18.79 1.14
C THR A 360 -8.00 -17.69 2.16
N PRO A 361 -9.05 -17.04 2.70
CA PRO A 361 -8.90 -16.13 3.83
C PRO A 361 -8.33 -16.88 5.04
N VAL A 362 -7.34 -16.29 5.69
CA VAL A 362 -6.72 -16.83 6.91
C VAL A 362 -6.81 -15.79 8.01
N ALA A 363 -7.25 -16.20 9.19
CA ALA A 363 -7.27 -15.35 10.37
C ALA A 363 -6.62 -16.05 11.57
N ALA A 364 -6.14 -15.25 12.53
CA ALA A 364 -5.53 -15.77 13.74
C ALA A 364 -5.62 -14.74 14.89
N SER A 365 -5.55 -15.23 16.12
CA SER A 365 -5.41 -14.39 17.32
C SER A 365 -3.99 -14.49 17.85
N LEU A 366 -3.24 -13.39 17.85
CA LEU A 366 -1.84 -13.36 18.27
C LEU A 366 -1.70 -13.70 19.76
N ARG A 367 -0.62 -14.42 20.13
CA ARG A 367 -0.31 -14.76 21.52
C ARG A 367 0.00 -13.54 22.38
N ASN A 368 0.64 -12.55 21.77
CA ASN A 368 1.14 -11.36 22.45
C ASN A 368 0.79 -10.10 21.66
N ASN A 369 0.86 -8.98 22.38
CA ASN A 369 0.79 -7.67 21.76
C ASN A 369 2.06 -7.40 20.95
N MET A 370 2.01 -7.66 19.64
CA MET A 370 3.11 -7.39 18.71
C MET A 370 2.94 -6.05 18.00
N ASN A 371 4.07 -5.43 17.64
CA ASN A 371 4.10 -4.30 16.71
C ASN A 371 3.71 -4.80 15.30
N PRO A 372 2.89 -4.06 14.54
CA PRO A 372 2.51 -4.43 13.18
C PRO A 372 3.69 -4.74 12.25
N VAL A 373 4.81 -4.03 12.42
CA VAL A 373 6.02 -4.20 11.60
C VAL A 373 6.68 -5.56 11.83
N ASP A 374 6.69 -6.05 13.07
CA ASP A 374 7.23 -7.38 13.37
C ASP A 374 6.39 -8.49 12.70
N ILE A 375 5.06 -8.29 12.62
CA ILE A 375 4.16 -9.22 11.92
C ILE A 375 4.42 -9.19 10.42
N ILE A 376 4.61 -7.99 9.85
CA ILE A 376 4.94 -7.81 8.42
C ILE A 376 6.26 -8.50 8.08
N GLU A 377 7.28 -8.39 8.93
CA GLU A 377 8.58 -9.06 8.73
C GLU A 377 8.42 -10.59 8.61
N GLN A 378 7.51 -11.19 9.39
CA GLN A 378 7.25 -12.63 9.30
C GLN A 378 6.51 -12.99 8.02
N LEU A 379 5.49 -12.19 7.63
CA LEU A 379 4.63 -12.50 6.50
C LEU A 379 5.29 -12.21 5.14
N HIS A 380 6.16 -11.20 5.05
CA HIS A 380 6.78 -10.76 3.81
C HIS A 380 8.19 -11.34 3.62
N PRO A 381 8.55 -11.81 2.41
CA PRO A 381 7.71 -11.96 1.22
C PRO A 381 6.75 -13.15 1.31
N THR A 382 5.60 -13.06 0.62
CA THR A 382 4.71 -14.21 0.44
C THR A 382 5.21 -15.06 -0.73
N PRO A 383 4.94 -16.38 -0.78
CA PRO A 383 5.24 -17.17 -1.97
C PRO A 383 4.44 -16.74 -3.22
N ALA A 384 3.43 -15.89 -3.07
CA ALA A 384 2.70 -15.29 -4.20
C ALA A 384 3.52 -14.24 -4.95
N VAL A 385 4.55 -13.66 -4.31
CA VAL A 385 5.43 -12.64 -4.92
C VAL A 385 6.94 -12.95 -4.85
N GLY A 386 7.36 -13.88 -3.99
CA GLY A 386 8.72 -14.39 -3.90
C GLY A 386 8.83 -15.79 -4.51
N GLY A 387 8.55 -16.81 -3.72
CA GLY A 387 8.57 -18.21 -4.15
C GLY A 387 8.55 -19.17 -2.96
N TYR A 388 8.77 -20.45 -3.22
CA TYR A 388 8.76 -21.50 -2.20
C TYR A 388 9.76 -22.63 -2.54
N PRO A 389 10.63 -23.06 -1.59
CA PRO A 389 10.92 -22.42 -0.31
C PRO A 389 11.46 -20.99 -0.46
N GLU A 390 11.24 -20.14 0.54
CA GLU A 390 11.47 -18.69 0.43
C GLU A 390 12.94 -18.33 0.17
N LEU A 391 13.87 -18.85 0.97
CA LEU A 391 15.29 -18.49 0.91
C LEU A 391 15.90 -18.81 -0.47
N ASP A 392 15.65 -20.01 -0.99
CA ASP A 392 16.18 -20.47 -2.26
C ASP A 392 15.60 -19.67 -3.44
N ALA A 393 14.28 -19.41 -3.41
CA ALA A 393 13.63 -18.60 -4.42
C ALA A 393 14.16 -17.16 -4.41
N MET A 394 14.29 -16.54 -3.25
CA MET A 394 14.71 -15.14 -3.12
C MET A 394 16.12 -14.90 -3.68
N GLN A 395 17.07 -15.80 -3.42
CA GLN A 395 18.41 -15.71 -4.03
C GLN A 395 18.32 -15.78 -5.56
N LYS A 396 17.50 -16.70 -6.08
CA LYS A 396 17.38 -16.93 -7.52
C LYS A 396 16.63 -15.82 -8.25
N ILE A 397 15.70 -15.12 -7.59
CA ILE A 397 15.07 -13.92 -8.14
C ILE A 397 16.14 -12.87 -8.45
N GLN A 398 17.08 -12.62 -7.52
CA GLN A 398 18.14 -11.63 -7.73
C GLN A 398 19.11 -12.00 -8.86
N GLU A 399 19.34 -13.30 -9.07
CA GLU A 399 20.19 -13.79 -10.17
C GLU A 399 19.51 -13.71 -11.54
N LEU A 400 18.19 -13.92 -11.58
CA LEU A 400 17.41 -13.98 -12.83
C LEU A 400 16.90 -12.59 -13.26
N GLU A 401 16.49 -11.75 -12.33
CA GLU A 401 15.93 -10.44 -12.63
C GLU A 401 17.00 -9.39 -12.92
N GLN A 402 16.72 -8.54 -13.91
CA GLN A 402 17.54 -7.37 -14.25
C GLN A 402 16.80 -6.07 -13.93
N ILE A 403 15.82 -6.15 -13.03
CA ILE A 403 15.02 -5.02 -12.59
C ILE A 403 15.29 -4.75 -11.11
N GLU A 404 15.23 -3.49 -10.74
CA GLU A 404 15.21 -3.10 -9.33
C GLU A 404 13.74 -3.02 -8.90
N ARG A 405 13.25 -4.06 -8.20
CA ARG A 405 11.86 -4.10 -7.70
C ARG A 405 11.54 -2.89 -6.81
N GLY A 406 12.49 -2.45 -5.99
CA GLY A 406 12.25 -1.44 -4.98
C GLY A 406 11.04 -1.79 -4.12
N TRP A 407 10.01 -0.95 -4.09
CA TRP A 407 8.76 -1.22 -3.35
C TRP A 407 7.76 -2.09 -4.11
N TYR A 408 7.96 -2.39 -5.40
CA TYR A 408 7.12 -3.36 -6.09
C TYR A 408 7.16 -4.72 -5.38
N ALA A 409 5.98 -5.31 -5.18
CA ALA A 409 5.76 -6.51 -4.38
C ALA A 409 6.15 -6.39 -2.89
N GLY A 410 6.54 -5.20 -2.42
CA GLY A 410 6.78 -4.90 -1.01
C GLY A 410 5.50 -4.58 -0.25
N PRO A 411 5.54 -4.54 1.10
CA PRO A 411 4.46 -4.06 1.94
C PRO A 411 4.25 -2.54 1.80
N VAL A 412 3.00 -2.11 1.64
CA VAL A 412 2.60 -0.70 1.70
C VAL A 412 1.31 -0.54 2.50
N GLY A 413 1.22 0.47 3.34
CA GLY A 413 0.07 0.64 4.22
C GLY A 413 0.31 1.60 5.36
N TRP A 414 -0.43 1.38 6.44
CA TRP A 414 -0.41 2.24 7.61
C TRP A 414 -0.70 1.45 8.89
N PHE A 415 -0.30 2.00 10.03
CA PHE A 415 -0.70 1.55 11.34
C PHE A 415 -0.82 2.72 12.31
N ASN A 416 -1.52 2.52 13.42
CA ASN A 416 -1.75 3.57 14.40
C ASN A 416 -1.43 3.15 15.84
N SER A 417 -1.42 4.13 16.72
CA SER A 417 -1.22 3.99 18.17
C SER A 417 -2.25 3.07 18.86
N ASN A 418 -3.42 2.84 18.25
CA ASN A 418 -4.46 1.94 18.75
C ASN A 418 -4.30 0.49 18.27
N ARG A 419 -3.15 0.15 17.68
CA ARG A 419 -2.85 -1.19 17.15
C ARG A 419 -3.85 -1.65 16.08
N ARG A 420 -4.32 -0.69 15.27
CA ARG A 420 -4.95 -0.96 13.99
C ARG A 420 -3.88 -0.84 12.90
N ALA A 421 -3.87 -1.78 11.97
CA ALA A 421 -2.99 -1.71 10.81
C ALA A 421 -3.64 -2.35 9.58
N GLU A 422 -3.35 -1.81 8.41
CA GLU A 422 -3.71 -2.42 7.13
C GLU A 422 -2.52 -2.26 6.17
N PHE A 423 -2.02 -3.38 5.65
CA PHE A 423 -0.95 -3.45 4.67
C PHE A 423 -1.34 -4.36 3.52
N SER A 424 -1.04 -3.92 2.31
CA SER A 424 -1.19 -4.70 1.09
C SER A 424 0.17 -5.01 0.47
N VAL A 425 0.19 -6.02 -0.40
CA VAL A 425 1.36 -6.33 -1.23
C VAL A 425 1.30 -5.45 -2.48
N ALA A 426 2.33 -4.64 -2.72
CA ALA A 426 2.33 -3.60 -3.74
C ALA A 426 2.57 -4.13 -5.17
N ILE A 427 1.74 -5.07 -5.61
CA ILE A 427 1.62 -5.51 -7.02
C ILE A 427 0.64 -4.62 -7.78
N ARG A 428 0.65 -4.72 -9.13
CA ARG A 428 -0.15 -3.83 -10.02
C ARG A 428 0.12 -2.36 -9.71
N SER A 429 1.41 -2.03 -9.69
CA SER A 429 1.92 -0.77 -9.18
C SER A 429 2.96 -0.18 -10.11
N GLY A 430 3.27 1.09 -9.87
CA GLY A 430 4.16 1.86 -10.68
C GLY A 430 4.85 2.96 -9.90
N LEU A 431 6.02 3.33 -10.39
CA LEU A 431 6.79 4.46 -9.92
C LEU A 431 6.78 5.56 -10.98
N ILE A 432 6.37 6.76 -10.58
CA ILE A 432 6.26 7.93 -11.45
C ILE A 432 7.24 8.97 -10.96
N ARG A 433 8.13 9.40 -11.85
CA ARG A 433 9.09 10.47 -11.61
C ARG A 433 9.07 11.44 -12.78
N ARG A 434 8.46 12.61 -12.56
CA ARG A 434 8.24 13.62 -13.60
C ARG A 434 7.48 13.03 -14.79
N ASN A 435 8.17 12.80 -15.91
CA ASN A 435 7.64 12.23 -17.14
C ASN A 435 8.15 10.81 -17.43
N HIS A 436 8.82 10.18 -16.46
CA HIS A 436 9.23 8.79 -16.53
C HIS A 436 8.29 7.96 -15.66
N VAL A 437 7.75 6.89 -16.24
CA VAL A 437 6.83 5.97 -15.60
C VAL A 437 7.41 4.58 -15.72
N GLN A 438 7.43 3.85 -14.61
CA GLN A 438 7.87 2.46 -14.56
C GLN A 438 6.77 1.63 -13.93
N PHE A 439 6.16 0.74 -14.71
CA PHE A 439 5.18 -0.23 -14.22
C PHE A 439 5.83 -1.57 -14.01
N PHE A 440 5.30 -2.35 -13.07
CA PHE A 440 5.85 -3.65 -12.71
C PHE A 440 4.80 -4.76 -12.83
N SER A 441 5.24 -5.93 -13.27
CA SER A 441 4.41 -7.11 -13.44
C SER A 441 5.24 -8.37 -13.30
N GLY A 442 4.67 -9.43 -12.75
CA GLY A 442 5.36 -10.71 -12.58
C GLY A 442 4.41 -11.89 -12.58
N CYS A 443 4.99 -13.09 -12.70
CA CYS A 443 4.27 -14.35 -12.79
C CYS A 443 4.93 -15.41 -11.91
N GLY A 444 4.10 -16.26 -11.29
CA GLY A 444 4.55 -17.44 -10.58
C GLY A 444 4.92 -18.55 -11.56
N ILE A 445 6.18 -18.95 -11.56
CA ILE A 445 6.73 -20.01 -12.38
C ILE A 445 6.72 -21.30 -11.56
N VAL A 446 6.10 -22.32 -12.15
CA VAL A 446 6.13 -23.73 -11.70
C VAL A 446 6.66 -24.61 -12.83
N GLU A 447 6.87 -25.91 -12.58
CA GLU A 447 7.47 -26.85 -13.54
C GLU A 447 6.77 -26.83 -14.93
N ASP A 448 5.44 -26.77 -14.93
CA ASP A 448 4.59 -26.78 -16.12
C ASP A 448 4.34 -25.39 -16.75
N SER A 449 5.02 -24.33 -16.29
CA SER A 449 4.86 -23.00 -16.89
C SER A 449 5.33 -22.95 -18.35
N ASN A 450 4.60 -22.24 -19.20
CA ASN A 450 4.98 -22.01 -20.60
C ASN A 450 5.55 -20.58 -20.76
N PRO A 451 6.84 -20.40 -21.11
CA PRO A 451 7.49 -19.09 -21.13
C PRO A 451 6.73 -18.01 -21.92
N GLU A 452 6.17 -18.34 -23.09
CA GLU A 452 5.41 -17.42 -23.92
C GLU A 452 4.08 -17.01 -23.30
N ALA A 453 3.36 -17.97 -22.69
CA ALA A 453 2.13 -17.69 -21.97
C ALA A 453 2.39 -16.79 -20.75
N GLU A 454 3.48 -17.02 -20.02
CA GLU A 454 3.86 -16.19 -18.87
C GLU A 454 4.23 -14.75 -19.31
N TRP A 455 4.86 -14.58 -20.48
CA TRP A 455 5.08 -13.25 -21.06
C TRP A 455 3.76 -12.53 -21.31
N GLU A 456 2.81 -13.21 -21.94
CA GLU A 456 1.51 -12.61 -22.25
C GLU A 456 0.67 -12.32 -21.01
N GLU A 457 0.78 -13.17 -19.98
CA GLU A 457 0.21 -12.88 -18.67
C GLU A 457 0.76 -11.56 -18.12
N THR A 458 2.08 -11.30 -18.16
CA THR A 458 2.61 -10.02 -17.68
C THR A 458 2.06 -8.81 -18.46
N ARG A 459 1.85 -8.95 -19.79
CA ARG A 459 1.28 -7.90 -20.65
C ARG A 459 -0.15 -7.58 -20.24
N ILE A 460 -0.98 -8.60 -20.06
CA ILE A 460 -2.35 -8.43 -19.53
C ILE A 460 -2.32 -7.73 -18.18
N LYS A 461 -1.34 -8.05 -17.34
CA LYS A 461 -1.23 -7.46 -16.00
C LYS A 461 -0.84 -5.98 -15.99
N PHE A 462 -0.21 -5.46 -17.05
CA PHE A 462 0.10 -4.03 -17.21
C PHE A 462 -1.09 -3.18 -17.65
N ILE A 463 -2.08 -3.76 -18.34
CA ILE A 463 -3.21 -3.04 -18.93
C ILE A 463 -3.90 -2.08 -17.94
N PRO A 464 -4.22 -2.47 -16.68
CA PRO A 464 -4.82 -1.56 -15.71
C PRO A 464 -4.03 -0.26 -15.50
N MET A 465 -2.71 -0.38 -15.36
CA MET A 465 -1.82 0.76 -15.11
C MET A 465 -1.64 1.61 -16.37
N GLN A 466 -1.59 1.00 -17.55
CA GLN A 466 -1.50 1.72 -18.82
C GLN A 466 -2.76 2.54 -19.10
N LYS A 467 -3.95 1.96 -18.90
CA LYS A 467 -5.21 2.72 -19.02
C LYS A 467 -5.31 3.87 -18.02
N ALA A 468 -4.88 3.63 -16.78
CA ALA A 468 -4.83 4.68 -15.77
C ALA A 468 -3.86 5.80 -16.13
N LEU A 469 -2.72 5.46 -16.77
CA LEU A 469 -1.78 6.44 -17.29
C LEU A 469 -2.40 7.30 -18.39
N GLU A 470 -3.06 6.69 -19.38
CA GLU A 470 -3.74 7.40 -20.48
C GLU A 470 -4.76 8.42 -19.95
N TYR A 471 -5.51 8.04 -18.91
CA TYR A 471 -6.46 8.93 -18.23
C TYR A 471 -5.78 10.09 -17.46
N ALA A 472 -4.57 9.86 -16.97
CA ALA A 472 -3.87 10.76 -16.06
C ALA A 472 -2.89 11.74 -16.73
N LEU A 473 -2.74 11.68 -18.06
CA LEU A 473 -1.94 12.65 -18.80
C LEU A 473 -2.63 14.02 -18.78
N GLU A 474 -1.89 15.05 -18.37
CA GLU A 474 -2.37 16.45 -18.33
C GLU A 474 -2.17 17.20 -19.64
#